data_AF-A0A8C9EVV9-F1
#
_entry.id   AF-A0A8C9EVV9-F1
#
_cell.length_a   1.000
_cell.length_b   1.000
_cell.length_c   1.000
_cell.angle_alpha   90.00
_cell.angle_beta   90.00
_cell.angle_gamma   90.00
#
_symmetry.space_group_name_H-M   'P 1'
#
loop_
_entity.id
_entity.type
_entity.pdbx_description
1 polymer ?
#
loop_
_entity_poly.entity_id
_entity_poly.type
_entity_poly.pdbx_seq_one_letter_code
_entity_poly.pdbx_strand_id
1 'polypeptide(L)'
;MKAMRAAALLGLLLLSSFPYIVSGQRWASCSEYRLSGSGNLACPRIFQPVCGTDNITYPNECSLCRQILRSGTVDKKHDGRCVKVDCTGYMRATGGLGTACIQQYSPLYATNGVTYSNKCSFCSAVANGEDIDLLIVGKHPEIDCSEFKSTDLYCTEEYMPLCGSDGVTYGNKCFFCIAVLKSHGSLSLQHRGEC
;
A
#
# COMPACT_ATOMS: atom_id res chain seq x y z
N MET A 1 -55.45 46.20 -18.03
CA MET A 1 -54.56 47.11 -17.28
C MET A 1 -53.71 46.28 -16.34
N LYS A 2 -52.37 46.41 -16.46
CA LYS A 2 -51.28 46.23 -15.46
C LYS A 2 -51.34 45.03 -14.50
N ALA A 3 -50.29 44.26 -14.21
CA ALA A 3 -48.92 44.16 -14.71
C ALA A 3 -48.31 42.89 -14.07
N MET A 4 -47.30 42.35 -14.73
CA MET A 4 -46.50 41.16 -14.43
C MET A 4 -45.82 41.15 -13.05
N ARG A 5 -45.52 39.94 -12.55
CA ARG A 5 -44.19 39.41 -12.10
C ARG A 5 -44.42 38.14 -11.27
N ALA A 6 -43.60 37.09 -11.26
CA ALA A 6 -42.54 36.57 -12.10
C ALA A 6 -42.33 35.11 -11.65
N ALA A 7 -41.77 34.30 -12.54
CA ALA A 7 -41.64 32.85 -12.47
C ALA A 7 -40.87 32.28 -11.27
N ALA A 8 -41.25 31.07 -10.85
CA ALA A 8 -40.36 30.08 -10.23
C ALA A 8 -40.80 28.66 -10.64
N LEU A 9 -40.69 28.36 -11.94
CA LEU A 9 -40.51 26.98 -12.42
C LEU A 9 -39.02 26.81 -12.62
N LEU A 10 -38.36 25.94 -11.84
CA LEU A 10 -37.13 25.21 -12.20
C LEU A 10 -36.63 24.45 -10.95
N GLY A 11 -36.50 23.12 -11.05
CA GLY A 11 -35.49 22.40 -10.27
C GLY A 11 -35.94 21.31 -9.27
N LEU A 12 -37.04 20.59 -9.51
CA LEU A 12 -37.17 19.23 -8.94
C LEU A 12 -36.43 18.27 -9.85
N LEU A 13 -35.11 18.17 -9.69
CA LEU A 13 -34.23 17.07 -10.15
C LEU A 13 -32.79 17.48 -9.81
N LEU A 14 -32.27 16.91 -8.71
CA LEU A 14 -30.87 16.49 -8.48
C LEU A 14 -30.74 16.04 -7.00
N LEU A 15 -31.50 15.01 -6.61
CA LEU A 15 -31.13 14.14 -5.48
C LEU A 15 -30.24 12.98 -5.98
N SER A 16 -29.44 13.23 -7.02
CA SER A 16 -28.41 12.32 -7.51
C SER A 16 -27.04 12.95 -7.29
N SER A 17 -26.56 12.91 -6.05
CA SER A 17 -25.14 12.73 -5.72
C SER A 17 -24.85 12.91 -4.23
N PHE A 18 -25.37 12.02 -3.39
CA PHE A 18 -24.58 11.55 -2.26
C PHE A 18 -24.44 10.03 -2.39
N PRO A 19 -23.63 9.53 -3.36
CA PRO A 19 -23.24 8.15 -3.29
C PRO A 19 -22.29 8.05 -2.08
N TYR A 20 -22.67 7.21 -1.13
CA TYR A 20 -21.90 6.82 0.05
C TYR A 20 -21.75 7.92 1.12
N ILE A 21 -22.64 7.86 2.12
CA ILE A 21 -22.19 8.10 3.49
C ILE A 21 -21.11 7.04 3.76
N VAL A 22 -19.84 7.40 3.58
CA VAL A 22 -18.71 6.66 4.17
C VAL A 22 -18.79 6.94 5.67
N SER A 23 -19.68 6.23 6.35
CA SER A 23 -19.64 6.09 7.80
C SER A 23 -18.43 5.23 8.12
N GLY A 24 -17.34 5.85 8.59
CA GLY A 24 -16.22 5.10 9.14
C GLY A 24 -14.81 5.69 8.98
N GLN A 25 -14.63 7.01 8.89
CA GLN A 25 -13.30 7.57 9.20
C GLN A 25 -13.04 7.35 10.70
N ARG A 26 -12.39 6.24 11.07
CA ARG A 26 -11.97 5.99 12.45
C ARG A 26 -10.78 6.90 12.78
N TRP A 27 -11.09 8.09 13.26
CA TRP A 27 -10.16 9.03 13.91
C TRP A 27 -9.53 8.38 15.15
N ALA A 28 -8.42 8.95 15.65
CA ALA A 28 -7.76 8.41 16.85
C ALA A 28 -8.68 8.50 18.08
N SER A 29 -8.99 7.38 18.74
CA SER A 29 -9.91 7.35 19.90
C SER A 29 -9.29 7.89 21.20
N CYS A 30 -8.88 9.16 21.24
CA CYS A 30 -8.11 9.72 22.36
C CYS A 30 -8.84 9.76 23.70
N SER A 31 -10.17 9.75 23.69
CA SER A 31 -10.98 9.66 24.90
C SER A 31 -10.75 8.37 25.68
N GLU A 32 -10.37 7.27 25.02
CA GLU A 32 -10.12 5.98 25.67
C GLU A 32 -8.93 6.02 26.65
N TYR A 33 -7.97 6.92 26.40
CA TYR A 33 -6.76 7.04 27.20
C TYR A 33 -6.83 8.16 28.24
N ARG A 34 -7.90 8.95 28.24
CA ARG A 34 -8.02 10.13 29.11
C ARG A 34 -8.36 9.71 30.54
N LEU A 35 -7.57 10.17 31.51
CA LEU A 35 -7.90 10.01 32.91
C LEU A 35 -9.07 10.95 33.28
N SER A 36 -10.06 10.44 34.02
CA SER A 36 -11.19 11.26 34.48
C SER A 36 -10.70 12.48 35.27
N GLY A 37 -11.06 13.68 34.82
CA GLY A 37 -10.72 14.94 35.49
C GLY A 37 -9.31 15.47 35.26
N SER A 38 -8.51 14.88 34.36
CA SER A 38 -7.15 15.35 34.05
C SER A 38 -6.91 15.51 32.54
N GLY A 39 -6.05 16.46 32.17
CA GLY A 39 -5.47 16.57 30.83
C GLY A 39 -4.39 15.51 30.53
N ASN A 40 -4.13 14.60 31.47
CA ASN A 40 -3.13 13.54 31.35
C ASN A 40 -3.71 12.26 30.72
N LEU A 41 -2.89 11.62 29.88
CA LEU A 41 -3.18 10.34 29.23
C LEU A 41 -2.54 9.18 30.02
N ALA A 42 -3.31 8.12 30.28
CA ALA A 42 -2.79 6.86 30.79
C ALA A 42 -2.44 5.94 29.61
N CYS A 43 -1.19 5.98 29.16
CA CYS A 43 -0.78 5.22 27.99
C CYS A 43 -0.31 3.80 28.33
N PRO A 44 -0.84 2.75 27.66
CA PRO A 44 -0.27 1.42 27.74
C PRO A 44 1.14 1.38 27.11
N ARG A 45 2.00 0.50 27.64
CA ARG A 45 3.33 0.22 27.07
C ARG A 45 3.27 -0.91 26.04
N ILE A 46 2.32 -0.81 25.11
CA ILE A 46 2.17 -1.74 23.99
C ILE A 46 2.74 -1.12 22.72
N PHE A 47 3.46 -1.92 21.93
CA PHE A 47 3.88 -1.52 20.59
C PHE A 47 2.82 -1.97 19.59
N GLN A 48 1.97 -1.03 19.18
CA GLN A 48 0.92 -1.23 18.18
C GLN A 48 0.89 0.01 17.30
N PRO A 49 1.83 0.12 16.33
CA PRO A 49 2.14 1.38 15.69
C PRO A 49 0.97 1.94 14.89
N VAL A 50 0.93 3.26 14.78
CA VAL A 50 -0.01 4.01 13.92
C VAL A 50 0.75 5.07 13.15
N CYS A 51 0.28 5.41 11.95
CA CYS A 51 0.83 6.49 11.16
C CYS A 51 -0.02 7.75 11.35
N GLY A 52 0.63 8.87 11.72
CA GLY A 52 -0.02 10.18 11.80
C GLY A 52 -0.15 10.87 10.43
N THR A 53 -1.02 11.88 10.33
CA THR A 53 -1.15 12.73 9.13
C THR A 53 0.11 13.56 8.84
N ASP A 54 1.01 13.67 9.81
CA ASP A 54 2.36 14.23 9.71
C ASP A 54 3.39 13.23 9.14
N ASN A 55 2.96 12.03 8.75
CA ASN A 55 3.80 10.92 8.30
C ASN A 55 4.83 10.45 9.35
N ILE A 56 4.55 10.69 10.64
CA ILE A 56 5.34 10.15 11.74
C ILE A 56 4.70 8.84 12.21
N THR A 57 5.53 7.81 12.41
CA THR A 57 5.10 6.57 13.05
C THR A 57 5.11 6.74 14.57
N TYR A 58 3.95 6.60 15.17
CA TYR A 58 3.78 6.64 16.61
C TYR A 58 3.79 5.21 17.18
N PRO A 59 4.49 4.93 18.30
CA PRO A 59 4.56 3.59 18.88
C PRO A 59 3.20 2.94 19.18
N ASN A 60 2.21 3.78 19.50
CA ASN A 60 0.81 3.41 19.64
C ASN A 60 -0.11 4.62 19.53
N GLU A 61 -1.41 4.37 19.41
CA GLU A 61 -2.43 5.42 19.31
C GLU A 61 -2.44 6.38 20.51
N CYS A 62 -2.12 5.93 21.73
CA CYS A 62 -2.02 6.84 22.87
C CYS A 62 -0.89 7.87 22.72
N SER A 63 0.26 7.43 22.18
CA SER A 63 1.38 8.34 21.90
C SER A 63 1.06 9.33 20.78
N LEU A 64 0.29 8.92 19.77
CA LEU A 64 -0.28 9.82 18.77
C LEU A 64 -1.24 10.82 19.44
N CYS A 65 -2.16 10.35 20.29
CA CYS A 65 -3.11 11.20 21.01
C CYS A 65 -2.44 12.28 21.85
N ARG A 66 -1.27 12.01 22.43
CA ARG A 66 -0.48 13.04 23.10
C ARG A 66 -0.09 14.18 22.14
N GLN A 67 0.29 13.85 20.92
CA GLN A 67 0.58 14.85 19.89
C GLN A 67 -0.67 15.59 19.45
N ILE A 68 -1.78 14.87 19.21
CA ILE A 68 -3.07 15.47 18.84
C ILE A 68 -3.50 16.51 19.88
N LEU A 69 -3.44 16.18 21.17
CA LEU A 69 -3.81 17.11 22.25
C LEU A 69 -2.84 18.29 22.41
N ARG A 70 -1.58 18.17 21.94
CA ARG A 70 -0.59 19.25 22.00
C ARG A 70 -0.68 20.19 20.80
N SER A 71 -0.86 19.68 19.59
CA SER A 71 -0.80 20.49 18.36
C SER A 71 -2.17 20.79 17.76
N GLY A 72 -3.15 19.88 17.89
CA GLY A 72 -4.46 19.97 17.24
C GLY A 72 -4.45 19.85 15.71
N THR A 73 -3.28 19.62 15.10
CA THR A 73 -3.09 19.60 13.63
C THR A 73 -2.81 18.22 13.06
N VAL A 74 -2.54 17.24 13.93
CA VAL A 74 -2.24 15.86 13.55
C VAL A 74 -3.47 15.01 13.87
N ASP A 75 -3.74 14.00 13.05
CA ASP A 75 -4.70 12.93 13.32
C ASP A 75 -4.13 11.59 12.85
N LYS A 76 -4.82 10.49 13.10
CA LYS A 76 -4.45 9.16 12.60
C LYS A 76 -4.72 9.06 11.10
N LYS A 77 -3.67 8.80 10.34
CA LYS A 77 -3.74 8.53 8.90
C LYS A 77 -4.18 7.10 8.64
N HIS A 78 -3.54 6.14 9.31
CA HIS A 78 -3.85 4.71 9.23
C HIS A 78 -3.21 3.94 10.40
N ASP A 79 -3.67 2.70 10.62
CA ASP A 79 -3.00 1.79 11.55
C ASP A 79 -1.76 1.16 10.90
N GLY A 80 -0.78 0.73 11.71
CA GLY A 80 0.53 0.28 11.24
C GLY A 80 1.56 1.40 11.14
N ARG A 81 2.79 1.05 10.76
CA ARG A 81 3.86 2.03 10.53
C ARG A 81 3.60 2.84 9.26
N CYS A 82 4.15 4.04 9.17
CA CYS A 82 4.10 4.81 7.94
C CYS A 82 4.86 4.11 6.81
N VAL A 83 4.27 4.11 5.61
CA VAL A 83 4.78 3.46 4.40
C VAL A 83 4.69 4.41 3.22
N LYS A 84 5.41 4.12 2.12
CA LYS A 84 5.41 4.95 0.90
C LYS A 84 4.05 4.95 0.18
N VAL A 85 3.30 3.87 0.29
CA VAL A 85 1.96 3.77 -0.29
C VAL A 85 0.98 4.57 0.57
N ASP A 86 0.14 5.39 -0.04
CA ASP A 86 -0.87 6.15 0.71
C ASP A 86 -1.96 5.23 1.29
N CYS A 87 -1.77 4.74 2.50
CA CYS A 87 -2.74 3.88 3.18
C CYS A 87 -3.77 4.66 4.01
N THR A 88 -4.02 5.94 3.71
CA THR A 88 -5.02 6.74 4.44
C THR A 88 -6.36 6.02 4.53
N GLY A 89 -6.90 5.91 5.75
CA GLY A 89 -8.19 5.25 6.03
C GLY A 89 -8.11 3.74 6.21
N TYR A 90 -6.95 3.10 6.04
CA TYR A 90 -6.79 1.68 6.34
C TYR A 90 -6.58 1.47 7.83
N MET A 91 -7.65 1.06 8.51
CA MET A 91 -7.67 0.85 9.95
C MET A 91 -7.76 -0.65 10.24
N ARG A 92 -7.17 -1.07 11.35
CA ARG A 92 -7.18 -2.45 11.81
C ARG A 92 -8.62 -2.89 12.09
N ALA A 93 -8.99 -4.05 11.54
CA ALA A 93 -10.30 -4.63 11.79
C ALA A 93 -10.42 -5.09 13.25
N THR A 94 -11.38 -4.54 13.98
CA THR A 94 -11.75 -5.03 15.31
C THR A 94 -12.93 -5.98 15.15
N GLY A 95 -12.71 -7.30 15.25
CA GLY A 95 -13.79 -8.30 15.18
C GLY A 95 -13.69 -9.33 14.05
N GLY A 96 -12.51 -9.58 13.49
CA GLY A 96 -12.26 -10.72 12.59
C GLY A 96 -12.83 -10.61 11.17
N LEU A 97 -13.67 -9.60 10.89
CA LEU A 97 -14.09 -9.29 9.54
C LEU A 97 -13.02 -8.40 8.88
N GLY A 98 -12.08 -9.02 8.16
CA GLY A 98 -11.05 -8.31 7.43
C GLY A 98 -11.63 -7.35 6.37
N THR A 99 -10.87 -6.32 6.01
CA THR A 99 -11.24 -5.38 4.93
C THR A 99 -11.52 -6.16 3.65
N ALA A 100 -12.74 -6.06 3.14
CA ALA A 100 -13.11 -6.67 1.87
C ALA A 100 -12.45 -5.89 0.72
N CYS A 101 -11.42 -6.46 0.12
CA CYS A 101 -10.75 -5.88 -1.04
C CYS A 101 -11.45 -6.26 -2.34
N ILE A 102 -11.71 -5.27 -3.20
CA ILE A 102 -12.11 -5.55 -4.58
C ILE A 102 -10.97 -6.24 -5.32
N GLN A 103 -11.32 -7.13 -6.26
CA GLN A 103 -10.36 -7.84 -7.11
C GLN A 103 -9.91 -6.97 -8.29
N GLN A 104 -9.34 -5.80 -7.97
CA GLN A 104 -8.63 -4.98 -8.95
C GLN A 104 -7.16 -5.37 -8.90
N TYR A 105 -6.55 -5.77 -10.02
CA TYR A 105 -5.13 -6.13 -10.05
C TYR A 105 -4.29 -4.89 -10.37
N SER A 106 -3.41 -4.50 -9.43
CA SER A 106 -2.48 -3.36 -9.53
C SER A 106 -1.32 -3.60 -8.57
N PRO A 107 -0.36 -4.48 -8.92
CA PRO A 107 0.52 -5.13 -7.96
C PRO A 107 1.52 -4.18 -7.30
N LEU A 108 1.95 -4.53 -6.08
CA LEU A 108 2.95 -3.81 -5.29
C LEU A 108 3.93 -4.80 -4.67
N TYR A 109 5.21 -4.70 -5.01
CA TYR A 109 6.27 -5.54 -4.45
C TYR A 109 6.86 -4.88 -3.20
N ALA A 110 6.87 -5.62 -2.08
CA ALA A 110 7.17 -5.10 -0.76
C ALA A 110 8.50 -5.63 -0.19
N THR A 111 8.96 -5.00 0.89
CA THR A 111 10.24 -5.32 1.58
C THR A 111 10.31 -6.73 2.15
N ASN A 112 9.18 -7.39 2.37
CA ASN A 112 9.11 -8.80 2.81
C ASN A 112 9.23 -9.80 1.66
N GLY A 113 9.49 -9.36 0.43
CA GLY A 113 9.60 -10.22 -0.75
C GLY A 113 8.25 -10.67 -1.31
N VAL A 114 7.12 -10.14 -0.83
CA VAL A 114 5.78 -10.48 -1.32
C VAL A 114 5.30 -9.44 -2.32
N THR A 115 4.63 -9.90 -3.38
CA THR A 115 3.86 -9.04 -4.28
C THR A 115 2.39 -9.02 -3.85
N TYR A 116 1.93 -7.89 -3.35
CA TYR A 116 0.53 -7.65 -3.01
C TYR A 116 -0.26 -7.38 -4.29
N SER A 117 -1.46 -7.96 -4.43
CA SER A 117 -2.25 -7.88 -5.67
C SER A 117 -2.72 -6.46 -5.98
N ASN A 118 -2.93 -5.65 -4.94
CA ASN A 118 -3.31 -4.25 -5.04
C ASN A 118 -3.05 -3.46 -3.76
N LYS A 119 -3.24 -2.14 -3.85
CA LYS A 119 -3.21 -1.19 -2.73
C LYS A 119 -4.04 -1.66 -1.53
N CYS A 120 -5.21 -2.25 -1.75
CA CYS A 120 -6.07 -2.69 -0.65
C CYS A 120 -5.43 -3.84 0.13
N SER A 121 -4.93 -4.86 -0.55
CA SER A 121 -4.24 -5.98 0.10
C SER A 121 -2.96 -5.52 0.83
N PHE A 122 -2.17 -4.62 0.24
CA PHE A 122 -0.97 -4.05 0.85
C PHE A 122 -1.30 -3.25 2.11
N CYS A 123 -2.21 -2.28 2.01
CA CYS A 123 -2.55 -1.42 3.15
C CYS A 123 -3.32 -2.17 4.24
N SER A 124 -4.09 -3.20 3.88
CA SER A 124 -4.72 -4.10 4.87
C SER A 124 -3.66 -4.90 5.64
N ALA A 125 -2.61 -5.38 4.98
CA ALA A 125 -1.51 -6.04 5.66
C ALA A 125 -0.80 -5.11 6.65
N VAL A 126 -0.46 -3.88 6.22
CA VAL A 126 0.12 -2.84 7.10
C VAL A 126 -0.78 -2.58 8.33
N ALA A 127 -2.08 -2.36 8.11
CA ALA A 127 -3.04 -2.08 9.18
C ALA A 127 -3.20 -3.25 10.16
N ASN A 128 -2.99 -4.48 9.70
CA ASN A 128 -3.03 -5.69 10.54
C ASN A 128 -1.67 -6.02 11.20
N GLY A 129 -0.68 -5.14 11.06
CA GLY A 129 0.58 -5.22 11.81
C GLY A 129 1.75 -5.79 11.03
N GLU A 130 1.63 -6.00 9.72
CA GLU A 130 2.79 -6.36 8.90
C GLU A 130 3.75 -5.16 8.77
N ASP A 131 5.03 -5.42 9.06
CA ASP A 131 6.11 -4.45 8.96
C ASP A 131 6.71 -4.47 7.56
N ILE A 132 6.02 -3.85 6.61
CA ILE A 132 6.35 -3.85 5.19
C ILE A 132 6.41 -2.42 4.65
N ASP A 133 7.26 -2.17 3.65
CA ASP A 133 7.25 -0.95 2.85
C ASP A 133 7.33 -1.30 1.36
N LEU A 134 7.00 -0.34 0.49
CA LEU A 134 7.06 -0.52 -0.95
C LEU A 134 8.52 -0.53 -1.44
N LEU A 135 8.87 -1.60 -2.15
CA LEU A 135 10.08 -1.67 -2.96
C LEU A 135 9.82 -1.18 -4.38
N ILE A 136 8.85 -1.77 -5.08
CA ILE A 136 8.58 -1.52 -6.50
C ILE A 136 7.07 -1.46 -6.73
N VAL A 137 6.61 -0.45 -7.47
CA VAL A 137 5.25 -0.44 -8.04
C VAL A 137 5.23 -1.46 -9.17
N GLY A 138 4.45 -2.53 -9.00
CA GLY A 138 4.46 -3.69 -9.88
C GLY A 138 4.73 -5.00 -9.12
N LYS A 139 5.03 -6.05 -9.88
CA LYS A 139 5.53 -7.32 -9.34
C LYS A 139 7.05 -7.31 -9.23
N HIS A 140 7.60 -8.27 -8.46
CA HIS A 140 9.05 -8.53 -8.50
C HIS A 140 9.52 -8.66 -9.96
N PRO A 141 10.69 -8.09 -10.34
CA PRO A 141 11.22 -8.25 -11.68
C PRO A 141 11.35 -9.74 -12.04
N GLU A 142 10.49 -10.19 -12.94
CA GLU A 142 10.53 -11.54 -13.49
C GLU A 142 10.93 -11.46 -14.95
N ILE A 143 11.79 -12.38 -15.39
CA ILE A 143 12.07 -12.58 -16.81
C ILE A 143 11.27 -13.79 -17.26
N ASP A 144 10.31 -13.54 -18.17
CA ASP A 144 9.58 -14.63 -18.81
C ASP A 144 10.48 -15.31 -19.86
N CYS A 145 10.88 -16.53 -19.55
CA CYS A 145 11.68 -17.38 -20.44
C CYS A 145 10.85 -18.40 -21.22
N SER A 146 9.51 -18.34 -21.17
CA SER A 146 8.62 -19.34 -21.80
C SER A 146 8.78 -19.44 -23.32
N GLU A 147 9.26 -18.37 -23.96
CA GLU A 147 9.55 -18.30 -25.39
C GLU A 147 10.83 -19.08 -25.78
N PHE A 148 11.75 -19.26 -24.82
CA PHE A 148 13.02 -19.93 -25.02
C PHE A 148 12.83 -21.40 -24.69
N LYS A 149 12.66 -22.24 -25.72
CA LYS A 149 12.44 -23.69 -25.56
C LYS A 149 13.61 -24.55 -26.01
N SER A 150 14.63 -23.94 -26.60
CA SER A 150 15.83 -24.61 -27.09
C SER A 150 17.07 -23.84 -26.67
N THR A 151 18.14 -24.59 -26.39
CA THR A 151 19.47 -24.04 -26.16
C THR A 151 20.19 -23.67 -27.45
N ASP A 152 19.67 -24.11 -28.61
CA ASP A 152 20.22 -23.82 -29.95
C ASP A 152 19.63 -22.50 -30.52
N LEU A 153 19.50 -21.49 -29.65
CA LEU A 153 18.99 -20.18 -30.04
C LEU A 153 20.14 -19.21 -30.31
N TYR A 154 20.04 -18.48 -31.42
CA TYR A 154 20.95 -17.37 -31.70
C TYR A 154 20.43 -16.12 -30.96
N CYS A 155 21.24 -15.60 -30.04
CA CYS A 155 20.95 -14.36 -29.34
C CYS A 155 21.44 -13.15 -30.15
N THR A 156 20.72 -12.03 -30.05
CA THR A 156 21.18 -10.75 -30.59
C THR A 156 22.32 -10.18 -29.72
N GLU A 157 23.11 -9.27 -30.29
CA GLU A 157 24.19 -8.54 -29.61
C GLU A 157 23.68 -7.31 -28.84
N GLU A 158 22.37 -7.19 -28.61
CA GLU A 158 21.81 -6.13 -27.78
C GLU A 158 22.27 -6.32 -26.33
N TYR A 159 22.77 -5.26 -25.70
CA TYR A 159 23.31 -5.31 -24.36
C TYR A 159 22.34 -4.65 -23.36
N MET A 160 21.58 -5.49 -22.66
CA MET A 160 20.65 -5.15 -21.58
C MET A 160 20.86 -6.13 -20.43
N PRO A 161 21.91 -5.93 -19.60
CA PRO A 161 22.40 -6.97 -18.71
C PRO A 161 21.41 -7.35 -17.60
N LEU A 162 21.51 -8.60 -17.16
CA LEU A 162 20.71 -9.21 -16.09
C LEU A 162 21.63 -9.94 -15.11
N CYS A 163 21.46 -9.73 -13.81
CA CYS A 163 22.19 -10.45 -12.77
C CYS A 163 21.38 -11.68 -12.34
N GLY A 164 21.97 -12.86 -12.49
CA GLY A 164 21.38 -14.13 -12.07
C GLY A 164 21.60 -14.42 -10.59
N SER A 165 20.77 -15.31 -10.02
CA SER A 165 20.92 -15.80 -8.64
C SER A 165 22.22 -16.57 -8.39
N ASP A 166 22.95 -16.89 -9.44
CA ASP A 166 24.30 -17.47 -9.44
C ASP A 166 25.42 -16.42 -9.40
N GLY A 167 25.08 -15.12 -9.36
CA GLY A 167 26.05 -14.03 -9.37
C GLY A 167 26.69 -13.76 -10.73
N VAL A 168 26.12 -14.29 -11.81
CA VAL A 168 26.63 -14.10 -13.18
C VAL A 168 25.83 -13.00 -13.90
N THR A 169 26.55 -12.10 -14.58
CA THR A 169 25.97 -11.12 -15.49
C THR A 169 25.71 -11.75 -16.86
N TYR A 170 24.45 -11.77 -17.27
CA TYR A 170 24.00 -12.22 -18.58
C TYR A 170 23.75 -11.00 -19.47
N GLY A 171 24.39 -10.95 -20.65
CA GLY A 171 24.38 -9.75 -21.50
C GLY A 171 22.99 -9.28 -21.95
N ASN A 172 22.01 -10.19 -22.05
CA ASN A 172 20.62 -9.88 -22.32
C ASN A 172 19.66 -11.02 -21.90
N LYS A 173 18.35 -10.79 -22.11
CA LYS A 173 17.27 -11.74 -21.85
C LYS A 173 17.51 -13.12 -22.49
N CYS A 174 18.03 -13.16 -23.72
CA CYS A 174 18.24 -14.41 -24.45
C CYS A 174 19.31 -15.27 -23.77
N PHE A 175 20.47 -14.70 -23.48
CA PHE A 175 21.54 -15.41 -22.77
C PHE A 175 21.11 -15.87 -21.37
N PHE A 176 20.40 -15.02 -20.63
CA PHE A 176 19.83 -15.39 -19.33
C PHE A 176 18.86 -16.57 -19.45
N CYS A 177 17.90 -16.53 -20.38
CA CYS A 177 16.90 -17.59 -20.52
C CYS A 177 17.49 -18.92 -21.01
N ILE A 178 18.52 -18.91 -21.87
CA ILE A 178 19.26 -20.13 -22.23
C ILE A 178 19.92 -20.74 -20.99
N ALA A 179 20.49 -19.92 -20.10
CA ALA A 179 21.07 -20.39 -18.85
C ALA A 179 20.00 -20.93 -17.88
N VAL A 180 18.83 -20.29 -17.79
CA VAL A 180 17.68 -20.81 -17.05
C VAL A 180 17.31 -22.21 -17.53
N LEU A 181 17.20 -22.43 -18.85
CA LEU A 181 16.93 -23.75 -19.43
C LEU A 181 18.01 -24.78 -19.07
N LYS A 182 19.28 -24.42 -19.23
CA LYS A 182 20.44 -25.29 -18.89
C LYS A 182 20.46 -25.65 -17.41
N SER A 183 20.02 -24.74 -16.55
CA SER A 183 19.94 -24.94 -15.10
C SER A 183 18.70 -25.73 -14.67
N HIS A 184 17.85 -26.17 -15.60
CA HIS A 184 16.54 -26.77 -15.33
C HIS A 184 15.64 -25.89 -14.43
N GLY A 185 15.70 -24.56 -14.61
CA GLY A 185 14.90 -23.59 -13.86
C GLY A 185 15.43 -23.23 -12.46
N SER A 186 16.62 -23.71 -12.07
CA SER A 186 17.21 -23.35 -10.77
C SER A 186 17.79 -21.94 -10.74
N LEU A 187 18.14 -21.36 -11.89
CA LEU A 187 18.54 -19.96 -12.03
C LEU A 187 17.31 -19.04 -12.01
N SER A 188 17.33 -18.03 -11.14
CA SER A 188 16.33 -16.97 -11.09
C SER A 188 16.98 -15.60 -11.28
N LEU A 189 16.17 -14.59 -11.64
CA LEU A 189 16.68 -13.21 -11.77
C LEU A 189 16.88 -12.65 -10.37
N GLN A 190 18.09 -12.15 -10.08
CA GLN A 190 18.36 -11.39 -8.86
C GLN A 190 17.94 -9.93 -9.05
N HIS A 191 18.48 -9.25 -10.08
CA HIS A 191 18.04 -7.91 -10.49
C HIS A 191 18.42 -7.62 -11.95
N ARG A 192 17.88 -6.52 -12.49
CA ARG A 192 18.31 -5.98 -13.80
C ARG A 192 19.64 -5.23 -13.64
N GLY A 193 20.47 -5.20 -14.67
CA GLY A 193 21.82 -4.66 -14.62
C GLY A 193 22.88 -5.76 -14.44
N GLU A 194 24.14 -5.35 -14.44
CA GLU A 194 25.26 -6.23 -14.07
C GLU A 194 25.23 -6.57 -12.58
N CYS A 195 25.69 -7.75 -12.21
CA CYS A 195 26.22 -8.00 -10.87
C CYS A 195 27.52 -7.20 -10.69
#